data_AF-A0A813ET19-F1
#
_entry.id   AF-A0A813ET19-F1
#
_cell.length_a   1.000
_cell.length_b   1.000
_cell.length_c   1.000
_cell.angle_alpha   90.00
_cell.angle_beta   90.00
_cell.angle_gamma   90.00
#
_symmetry.space_group_name_H-M   'P 1'
#
loop_
_entity.id
_entity.type
_entity.pdbx_description
1 polymer ?
#
loop_
_entity_poly.entity_id
_entity_poly.type
_entity_poly.pdbx_seq_one_letter_code
_entity_poly.pdbx_strand_id
1 'polypeptide(L)'
;MRPALRLGRAWGGAAPLQRPLQQRLGLAQLQASPVFLQAAQRGFSSDAAPAAAVVKELRDRTGASMGKCREALKEEGSDIEKAVEWLKKRGVRSMEKRTADSAEALISMGLTPSAAAIVEVKAETDYVTRNEIFQQFIRWLSDNIAASPVALAGGNVEELRLEDGPGRPRQVAPGTVKEVLLELGSVLGEKLLLGQVLCLAAPTGGVVAGYVHPKQADGLPGTGRMAATVALRPAPAAGCDLVRLRVIAAHLARHTVAAQPRFLTVGSIPAETLRKEREIFRAAHLEQVGPKKTGIVDEK
;
A
#
# COMPACT_ATOMS: atom_id res chain seq x y z
N MET A 1 -33.94 -23.89 -37.05
CA MET A 1 -35.11 -24.80 -37.18
C MET A 1 -35.64 -25.11 -35.78
N ARG A 2 -36.97 -25.08 -35.57
CA ARG A 2 -37.67 -25.78 -34.45
C ARG A 2 -38.06 -27.19 -34.93
N PRO A 3 -38.40 -28.17 -34.06
CA PRO A 3 -39.70 -28.27 -33.35
C PRO A 3 -39.51 -28.46 -31.81
N ALA A 4 -40.46 -28.25 -30.88
CA ALA A 4 -41.93 -28.10 -30.82
C ALA A 4 -42.77 -29.35 -30.42
N LEU A 5 -43.94 -29.05 -29.80
CA LEU A 5 -45.01 -29.91 -29.22
C LEU A 5 -44.70 -30.53 -27.84
N ARG A 6 -45.64 -30.95 -26.96
CA ARG A 6 -47.02 -30.56 -26.49
C ARG A 6 -47.16 -31.20 -25.07
N LEU A 7 -47.75 -30.64 -24.00
CA LEU A 7 -49.10 -30.13 -23.69
C LEU A 7 -50.27 -31.15 -23.66
N GLY A 8 -50.85 -31.33 -22.45
CA GLY A 8 -52.21 -31.83 -22.17
C GLY A 8 -52.25 -32.78 -20.95
N ARG A 9 -53.34 -32.93 -20.19
CA ARG A 9 -54.62 -32.23 -20.02
C ARG A 9 -55.28 -32.84 -18.76
N ALA A 10 -56.16 -32.07 -18.14
CA ALA A 10 -56.78 -32.34 -16.84
C ALA A 10 -58.09 -33.18 -16.89
N TRP A 11 -58.62 -33.53 -15.70
CA TRP A 11 -60.06 -33.71 -15.29
C TRP A 11 -60.66 -35.11 -14.96
N GLY A 12 -61.61 -35.06 -13.98
CA GLY A 12 -62.41 -36.13 -13.35
C GLY A 12 -62.22 -36.09 -11.80
N GLY A 13 -63.19 -35.94 -10.89
CA GLY A 13 -64.61 -36.36 -10.81
C GLY A 13 -64.73 -37.54 -9.81
N ALA A 14 -65.67 -37.66 -8.86
CA ALA A 14 -66.74 -36.79 -8.35
C ALA A 14 -67.29 -37.27 -6.98
N ALA A 15 -67.74 -36.34 -6.11
CA ALA A 15 -68.91 -36.46 -5.19
C ALA A 15 -68.93 -37.56 -4.06
N PRO A 16 -69.96 -37.65 -3.16
CA PRO A 16 -69.69 -37.67 -1.71
C PRO A 16 -70.35 -38.81 -0.88
N LEU A 17 -69.98 -38.94 0.40
CA LEU A 17 -70.69 -39.78 1.40
C LEU A 17 -70.92 -39.04 2.74
N GLN A 18 -72.02 -39.36 3.41
CA GLN A 18 -72.55 -38.63 4.57
C GLN A 18 -72.55 -39.46 5.88
N ARG A 19 -72.06 -38.84 6.98
CA ARG A 19 -72.52 -39.00 8.39
C ARG A 19 -72.41 -40.40 9.06
N PRO A 20 -72.63 -40.56 10.39
CA PRO A 20 -72.72 -39.58 11.49
C PRO A 20 -71.81 -39.85 12.72
N LEU A 21 -71.76 -38.85 13.63
CA LEU A 21 -71.67 -38.92 15.11
C LEU A 21 -71.11 -40.18 15.81
N GLN A 22 -70.11 -39.99 16.69
CA GLN A 22 -70.32 -40.10 18.15
C GLN A 22 -69.21 -39.45 18.98
N GLN A 23 -69.49 -39.27 20.27
CA GLN A 23 -68.76 -38.42 21.22
C GLN A 23 -67.53 -39.10 21.84
N ARG A 24 -66.54 -38.30 22.26
CA ARG A 24 -66.02 -38.38 23.64
C ARG A 24 -65.32 -37.08 24.05
N LEU A 25 -65.84 -36.48 25.13
CA LEU A 25 -65.25 -35.32 25.79
C LEU A 25 -64.04 -35.75 26.62
N GLY A 26 -62.96 -34.97 26.55
CA GLY A 26 -61.76 -35.11 27.36
C GLY A 26 -61.12 -33.75 27.59
N LEU A 27 -61.67 -32.97 28.54
CA LEU A 27 -61.14 -31.65 28.90
C LEU A 27 -59.87 -31.80 29.75
N ALA A 28 -58.70 -31.76 29.12
CA ALA A 28 -57.43 -31.53 29.80
C ALA A 28 -57.17 -30.02 29.92
N GLN A 29 -57.29 -29.47 31.12
CA GLN A 29 -56.94 -28.08 31.39
C GLN A 29 -55.42 -27.90 31.39
N LEU A 30 -54.86 -27.42 30.28
CA LEU A 30 -53.47 -26.95 30.24
C LEU A 30 -53.40 -25.53 30.84
N GLN A 31 -53.02 -25.45 32.11
CA GLN A 31 -52.62 -24.18 32.72
C GLN A 31 -51.23 -23.79 32.19
N ALA A 32 -51.14 -22.69 31.44
CA ALA A 32 -49.88 -22.14 30.98
C ALA A 32 -49.22 -21.31 32.10
N SER A 33 -48.01 -21.69 32.52
CA SER A 33 -47.25 -20.99 33.55
C SER A 33 -46.74 -19.61 33.08
N PRO A 34 -46.66 -18.59 33.94
CA PRO A 34 -46.43 -17.19 33.54
C PRO A 34 -44.99 -16.85 33.10
N VAL A 35 -44.10 -17.83 32.93
CA VAL A 35 -42.66 -17.62 32.66
C VAL A 35 -42.39 -17.18 31.22
N PHE A 36 -43.33 -17.38 30.28
CA PHE A 36 -43.15 -17.05 28.86
C PHE A 36 -43.50 -15.60 28.46
N LEU A 37 -43.85 -14.74 29.41
CA LEU A 37 -44.34 -13.37 29.14
C LEU A 37 -43.31 -12.25 29.43
N GLN A 38 -42.01 -12.58 29.50
CA GLN A 38 -40.91 -11.61 29.60
C GLN A 38 -39.91 -11.63 28.43
N ALA A 39 -40.18 -12.39 27.37
CA ALA A 39 -39.31 -12.48 26.18
C ALA A 39 -39.62 -11.43 25.08
N ALA A 40 -40.59 -10.53 25.30
CA ALA A 40 -41.13 -9.62 24.27
C ALA A 40 -40.83 -8.12 24.50
N GLN A 41 -39.87 -7.78 25.37
CA GLN A 41 -39.43 -6.39 25.62
C GLN A 41 -37.94 -6.15 25.33
N ARG A 42 -37.38 -6.85 24.33
CA ARG A 42 -36.23 -6.30 23.61
C ARG A 42 -36.72 -5.21 22.66
N GLY A 43 -36.86 -4.00 23.20
CA GLY A 43 -37.04 -2.82 22.35
C GLY A 43 -35.88 -2.75 21.38
N PHE A 44 -36.18 -2.70 20.07
CA PHE A 44 -35.23 -2.16 19.11
C PHE A 44 -34.91 -0.74 19.58
N SER A 45 -33.65 -0.45 19.91
CA SER A 45 -33.25 0.92 20.20
C SER A 45 -33.54 1.76 18.96
N SER A 46 -34.31 2.83 19.13
CA SER A 46 -34.74 3.72 18.06
C SER A 46 -33.62 4.67 17.60
N ASP A 47 -32.38 4.18 17.61
CA ASP A 47 -31.24 4.86 17.00
C ASP A 47 -31.48 4.86 15.49
N ALA A 48 -32.01 5.96 14.97
CA ALA A 48 -32.25 6.12 13.55
C ALA A 48 -30.94 5.89 12.79
N ALA A 49 -30.89 4.84 11.98
CA ALA A 49 -29.69 4.53 11.20
C ALA A 49 -29.34 5.72 10.30
N PRO A 50 -28.06 6.16 10.26
CA PRO A 50 -27.68 7.36 9.53
C PRO A 50 -28.05 7.24 8.05
N ALA A 51 -28.62 8.32 7.49
CA ALA A 51 -29.18 8.31 6.15
C ALA A 51 -28.13 7.92 5.10
N ALA A 52 -28.50 7.02 4.18
CA ALA A 52 -27.56 6.42 3.22
C ALA A 52 -26.81 7.46 2.35
N ALA A 53 -27.45 8.59 2.05
CA ALA A 53 -26.81 9.71 1.35
C ALA A 53 -25.67 10.35 2.17
N VAL A 54 -25.90 10.61 3.46
CA VAL A 54 -24.91 11.20 4.38
C VAL A 54 -23.74 10.23 4.62
N VAL A 55 -24.03 8.93 4.75
CA VAL A 55 -22.99 7.88 4.83
C VAL A 55 -22.13 7.84 3.56
N LYS A 56 -22.74 8.01 2.39
CA LYS A 56 -22.02 8.09 1.11
C LYS A 56 -21.16 9.35 1.04
N GLU A 57 -21.71 10.52 1.37
CA GLU A 57 -20.98 11.79 1.37
C GLU A 57 -19.74 11.75 2.28
N LEU A 58 -19.89 11.24 3.51
CA LEU A 58 -18.75 11.09 4.43
C LEU A 58 -17.68 10.15 3.86
N ARG A 59 -18.06 9.05 3.19
CA ARG A 59 -17.10 8.17 2.50
C ARG A 59 -16.43 8.87 1.32
N ASP A 60 -17.19 9.58 0.50
CA ASP A 60 -16.66 10.26 -0.69
C ASP A 60 -15.67 11.38 -0.29
N ARG A 61 -15.87 12.00 0.88
CA ARG A 61 -14.93 12.97 1.50
C ARG A 61 -13.69 12.32 2.14
N THR A 62 -13.86 11.23 2.90
CA THR A 62 -12.78 10.68 3.76
C THR A 62 -12.05 9.46 3.19
N GLY A 63 -12.65 8.77 2.22
CA GLY A 63 -12.21 7.44 1.75
C GLY A 63 -12.45 6.29 2.72
N ALA A 64 -12.90 6.55 3.96
CA ALA A 64 -13.03 5.54 5.01
C ALA A 64 -14.04 4.43 4.67
N SER A 65 -13.91 3.26 5.32
CA SER A 65 -14.80 2.13 5.08
C SER A 65 -16.26 2.46 5.44
N MET A 66 -17.21 1.85 4.72
CA MET A 66 -18.66 2.05 4.95
C MET A 66 -19.10 1.76 6.40
N GLY A 67 -18.46 0.78 7.06
CA GLY A 67 -18.70 0.50 8.48
C GLY A 67 -18.27 1.67 9.37
N LYS A 68 -17.02 2.14 9.21
CA LYS A 68 -16.48 3.29 9.96
C LYS A 68 -17.30 4.57 9.73
N CYS A 69 -17.77 4.82 8.51
CA CYS A 69 -18.59 5.99 8.19
C CYS A 69 -19.95 5.95 8.91
N ARG A 70 -20.60 4.79 8.98
CA ARG A 70 -21.86 4.61 9.73
C ARG A 70 -21.64 4.72 11.24
N GLU A 71 -20.54 4.19 11.75
CA GLU A 71 -20.18 4.30 13.18
C GLU A 71 -19.95 5.76 13.56
N ALA A 72 -19.11 6.48 12.82
CA ALA A 72 -18.83 7.91 13.05
C ALA A 72 -20.09 8.78 13.01
N LEU A 73 -20.96 8.58 12.01
CA LEU A 73 -22.23 9.31 11.92
C LEU A 73 -23.24 8.90 13.01
N LYS A 74 -23.12 7.70 13.59
CA LYS A 74 -23.95 7.33 14.74
C LYS A 74 -23.49 8.07 16.00
N GLU A 75 -22.20 8.04 16.28
CA GLU A 75 -21.62 8.69 17.47
C GLU A 75 -21.77 10.22 17.44
N GLU A 76 -21.61 10.84 16.27
CA GLU A 76 -21.64 12.30 16.11
C GLU A 76 -23.01 12.85 15.66
N GLY A 77 -24.09 12.08 15.81
CA GLY A 77 -25.45 12.56 15.54
C GLY A 77 -25.74 12.95 14.09
N SER A 78 -25.08 12.26 13.14
CA SER A 78 -25.07 12.54 11.69
C SER A 78 -24.46 13.89 11.26
N ASP A 79 -23.69 14.55 12.15
CA ASP A 79 -22.86 15.71 11.80
C ASP A 79 -21.62 15.26 11.00
N ILE A 80 -21.52 15.71 9.75
CA ILE A 80 -20.44 15.29 8.84
C ILE A 80 -19.07 15.80 9.30
N GLU A 81 -18.96 17.06 9.74
CA GLU A 81 -17.65 17.63 10.11
C GLU A 81 -17.13 16.99 11.39
N LYS A 82 -17.99 16.79 12.39
CA LYS A 82 -17.62 16.03 13.58
C LYS A 82 -17.27 14.58 13.26
N ALA A 83 -18.01 13.92 12.38
CA ALA A 83 -17.70 12.56 11.95
C ALA A 83 -16.35 12.45 11.22
N VAL A 84 -15.95 13.47 10.43
CA VAL A 84 -14.59 13.57 9.85
C VAL A 84 -13.53 13.65 10.95
N GLU A 85 -13.70 14.55 11.93
CA GLU A 85 -12.77 14.67 13.06
C GLU A 85 -12.68 13.38 13.89
N TRP A 86 -13.81 12.74 14.17
CA TRP A 86 -13.90 11.49 14.91
C TRP A 86 -13.16 10.36 14.18
N LEU A 87 -13.36 10.24 12.86
CA LEU A 87 -12.66 9.27 12.02
C LEU A 87 -11.14 9.48 12.07
N LYS A 88 -10.68 10.73 11.98
CA LYS A 88 -9.25 11.06 12.09
C LYS A 88 -8.69 10.69 13.48
N LYS A 89 -9.35 11.13 14.55
CA LYS A 89 -8.92 10.91 15.96
C LYS A 89 -8.88 9.44 16.34
N ARG A 90 -9.87 8.62 15.94
CA ARG A 90 -9.83 7.16 16.15
C ARG A 90 -8.89 6.45 15.17
N GLY A 91 -8.85 6.91 13.92
CA GLY A 91 -8.05 6.31 12.85
C GLY A 91 -6.57 6.25 13.19
N VAL A 92 -5.99 7.41 13.55
CA VAL A 92 -4.57 7.51 13.95
C VAL A 92 -4.25 6.57 15.13
N ARG A 93 -5.03 6.65 16.22
CA ARG A 93 -4.86 5.78 17.41
C ARG A 93 -4.97 4.28 17.09
N SER A 94 -5.78 3.92 16.10
CA SER A 94 -5.91 2.53 15.64
C SER A 94 -4.67 2.07 14.86
N MET A 95 -4.02 2.95 14.09
CA MET A 95 -2.81 2.63 13.33
C MET A 95 -1.55 2.65 14.21
N GLU A 96 -1.47 3.52 15.21
CA GLU A 96 -0.39 3.51 16.20
C GLU A 96 -0.27 2.13 16.87
N LYS A 97 -1.40 1.59 17.35
CA LYS A 97 -1.49 0.31 18.06
C LYS A 97 -1.38 -0.94 17.18
N ARG A 98 -1.60 -0.83 15.87
CA ARG A 98 -1.53 -1.97 14.94
C ARG A 98 -0.08 -2.41 14.76
N THR A 99 0.18 -3.71 14.82
CA THR A 99 1.42 -4.31 14.31
C THR A 99 1.31 -4.44 12.80
N ALA A 100 2.39 -4.14 12.07
CA ALA A 100 2.42 -4.23 10.61
C ALA A 100 3.33 -5.40 10.19
N ASP A 101 2.75 -6.43 9.60
CA ASP A 101 3.49 -7.45 8.87
C ASP A 101 3.50 -7.04 7.39
N SER A 102 4.39 -6.11 7.04
CA SER A 102 4.45 -5.56 5.68
C SER A 102 5.13 -6.51 4.70
N ALA A 103 4.33 -7.25 3.93
CA ALA A 103 4.80 -8.16 2.89
C ALA A 103 5.04 -7.47 1.52
N GLU A 104 4.38 -6.33 1.28
CA GLU A 104 4.40 -5.62 -0.01
C GLU A 104 4.99 -4.22 0.13
N ALA A 105 5.59 -3.72 -0.95
CA ALA A 105 6.20 -2.40 -1.00
C ALA A 105 6.08 -1.79 -2.40
N LEU A 106 5.98 -0.47 -2.43
CA LEU A 106 6.13 0.32 -3.65
C LEU A 106 7.28 1.31 -3.48
N ILE A 107 8.04 1.52 -4.54
CA ILE A 107 9.10 2.52 -4.60
C ILE A 107 8.61 3.71 -5.43
N SER A 108 8.91 4.89 -4.91
CA SER A 108 8.74 6.17 -5.55
C SER A 108 10.08 6.87 -5.75
N MET A 109 10.11 7.81 -6.69
CA MET A 109 11.30 8.60 -7.00
C MET A 109 10.88 10.04 -7.31
N GLY A 110 11.30 10.97 -6.46
CA GLY A 110 11.23 12.40 -6.71
C GLY A 110 12.54 12.88 -7.35
N LEU A 111 12.43 13.83 -8.27
CA LEU A 111 13.59 14.36 -9.01
C LEU A 111 13.46 15.87 -9.19
N THR A 112 14.42 16.61 -8.66
CA THR A 112 14.60 18.04 -8.88
C THR A 112 15.78 18.27 -9.84
N PRO A 113 16.04 19.52 -10.30
CA PRO A 113 17.22 19.81 -11.10
C PRO A 113 18.54 19.45 -10.41
N SER A 114 18.59 19.53 -9.07
CA SER A 114 19.79 19.43 -8.22
C SER A 114 19.82 18.24 -7.26
N ALA A 115 18.73 17.47 -7.13
CA ALA A 115 18.64 16.33 -6.22
C ALA A 115 17.66 15.25 -6.70
N ALA A 116 17.82 14.04 -6.20
CA ALA A 116 16.87 12.95 -6.35
C ALA A 116 16.63 12.28 -4.99
N ALA A 117 15.42 11.78 -4.76
CA ALA A 117 15.10 10.93 -3.63
C ALA A 117 14.37 9.67 -4.10
N ILE A 118 14.83 8.51 -3.64
CA ILE A 118 14.11 7.23 -3.76
C ILE A 118 13.46 6.98 -2.39
N VAL A 119 12.17 6.65 -2.40
CA VAL A 119 11.37 6.40 -1.19
C VAL A 119 10.59 5.10 -1.36
N GLU A 120 10.83 4.15 -0.47
CA GLU A 120 10.02 2.94 -0.33
C GLU A 120 8.92 3.19 0.73
N VAL A 121 7.68 2.80 0.43
CA VAL A 121 6.60 2.70 1.44
C VAL A 121 6.03 1.29 1.38
N LYS A 122 5.86 0.69 2.56
CA LYS A 122 5.42 -0.69 2.73
C LYS A 122 3.98 -0.76 3.21
N ALA A 123 3.29 -1.81 2.79
CA ALA A 123 1.89 -2.12 3.10
C ALA A 123 1.74 -3.61 3.43
N GLU A 124 0.56 -4.01 3.93
CA GLU A 124 0.27 -5.41 4.24
C GLU A 124 -0.15 -6.16 2.96
N THR A 125 -0.88 -5.52 2.04
CA THR A 125 -1.35 -6.12 0.78
C THR A 125 -0.98 -5.35 -0.49
N ASP A 126 -1.01 -6.05 -1.63
CA ASP A 126 -0.78 -5.44 -2.94
C ASP A 126 -1.98 -4.62 -3.45
N TYR A 127 -3.18 -4.87 -2.92
CA TYR A 127 -4.35 -4.02 -3.17
C TYR A 127 -4.12 -2.58 -2.69
N VAL A 128 -3.42 -2.40 -1.57
CA VAL A 128 -3.04 -1.07 -1.08
C VAL A 128 -1.95 -0.45 -1.95
N THR A 129 -0.90 -1.20 -2.34
CA THR A 129 0.18 -0.61 -3.17
C THR A 129 -0.30 -0.19 -4.56
N ARG A 130 -1.31 -0.86 -5.12
CA ARG A 130 -1.95 -0.48 -6.39
C ARG A 130 -2.99 0.65 -6.26
N ASN A 131 -3.46 0.96 -5.05
CA ASN A 131 -4.51 1.96 -4.84
C ASN A 131 -4.09 3.37 -5.28
N GLU A 132 -4.95 4.08 -6.02
CA GLU A 132 -4.65 5.42 -6.55
C GLU A 132 -4.28 6.45 -5.46
N ILE A 133 -4.92 6.40 -4.28
CA ILE A 133 -4.66 7.33 -3.17
C ILE A 133 -3.26 7.05 -2.58
N PHE A 134 -2.90 5.77 -2.43
CA PHE A 134 -1.58 5.35 -1.98
C PHE A 134 -0.48 5.76 -2.99
N GLN A 135 -0.75 5.57 -4.28
CA GLN A 135 0.19 5.97 -5.33
C GLN A 135 0.37 7.49 -5.41
N GLN A 136 -0.71 8.28 -5.28
CA GLN A 136 -0.64 9.74 -5.17
C GLN A 136 0.22 10.17 -3.97
N PHE A 137 -0.03 9.57 -2.80
CA PHE A 137 0.73 9.82 -1.59
C PHE A 137 2.23 9.57 -1.79
N ILE A 138 2.62 8.41 -2.33
CA ILE A 138 4.04 8.08 -2.45
C ILE A 138 4.77 8.98 -3.45
N ARG A 139 4.09 9.50 -4.50
CA ARG A 139 4.66 10.53 -5.39
C ARG A 139 4.95 11.81 -4.61
N TRP A 140 3.89 12.38 -4.03
CA TRP A 140 3.95 13.64 -3.27
C TRP A 140 4.99 13.57 -2.14
N LEU A 141 5.06 12.44 -1.42
CA LEU A 141 6.09 12.15 -0.43
C LEU A 141 7.51 12.22 -1.02
N SER A 142 7.75 11.52 -2.13
CA SER A 142 9.09 11.50 -2.75
C SER A 142 9.51 12.84 -3.36
N ASP A 143 8.56 13.62 -3.90
CA ASP A 143 8.82 14.95 -4.44
C ASP A 143 9.19 15.94 -3.33
N ASN A 144 8.47 15.90 -2.20
CA ASN A 144 8.80 16.67 -0.99
C ASN A 144 10.20 16.30 -0.45
N ILE A 145 10.50 15.00 -0.35
CA ILE A 145 11.81 14.53 0.15
C ILE A 145 12.94 14.94 -0.80
N ALA A 146 12.75 14.87 -2.12
CA ALA A 146 13.74 15.32 -3.11
C ALA A 146 13.97 16.85 -3.10
N ALA A 147 12.99 17.63 -2.62
CA ALA A 147 13.11 19.07 -2.42
C ALA A 147 13.66 19.46 -1.03
N SER A 148 13.64 18.56 -0.05
CA SER A 148 13.97 18.86 1.36
C SER A 148 15.47 18.86 1.64
N PRO A 149 16.06 20.00 2.07
CA PRO A 149 17.46 20.06 2.51
C PRO A 149 17.73 19.17 3.73
N VAL A 150 16.75 18.99 4.61
CA VAL A 150 16.85 18.15 5.82
C VAL A 150 17.00 16.68 5.43
N ALA A 151 16.21 16.20 4.47
CA ALA A 151 16.34 14.83 3.97
C ALA A 151 17.65 14.62 3.19
N LEU A 152 18.07 15.62 2.40
CA LEU A 152 19.34 15.59 1.67
C LEU A 152 20.58 15.59 2.60
N ALA A 153 20.45 16.14 3.81
CA ALA A 153 21.47 16.10 4.86
C ALA A 153 21.43 14.82 5.72
N GLY A 154 20.52 13.86 5.43
CA GLY A 154 20.37 12.63 6.21
C GLY A 154 19.63 12.81 7.54
N GLY A 155 18.82 13.86 7.68
CA GLY A 155 17.96 14.06 8.85
C GLY A 155 16.82 13.03 8.96
N ASN A 156 16.13 13.00 10.10
CA ASN A 156 15.02 12.08 10.32
C ASN A 156 13.83 12.42 9.40
N VAL A 157 13.59 11.56 8.40
CA VAL A 157 12.54 11.74 7.40
C VAL A 157 11.14 11.52 7.96
N GLU A 158 10.95 10.72 9.00
CA GLU A 158 9.61 10.50 9.59
C GLU A 158 9.02 11.78 10.21
N GLU A 159 9.89 12.64 10.75
CA GLU A 159 9.53 13.91 11.37
C GLU A 159 9.61 15.10 10.38
N LEU A 160 9.96 14.84 9.11
CA LEU A 160 9.89 15.86 8.05
C LEU A 160 8.43 16.26 7.83
N ARG A 161 8.15 17.57 7.86
CA ARG A 161 6.82 18.09 7.53
C ARG A 161 6.66 18.18 6.01
N LEU A 162 5.60 17.59 5.49
CA LEU A 162 5.24 17.64 4.08
C LEU A 162 4.47 18.93 3.77
N GLU A 163 4.88 19.62 2.71
CA GLU A 163 4.23 20.84 2.24
C GLU A 163 2.98 20.50 1.41
N ASP A 164 1.94 21.35 1.52
CA ASP A 164 0.79 21.22 0.63
C ASP A 164 1.19 21.55 -0.81
N GLY A 165 0.62 20.85 -1.78
CA GLY A 165 1.05 20.95 -3.16
C GLY A 165 0.33 20.01 -4.12
N PRO A 166 0.66 20.11 -5.42
CA PRO A 166 0.10 19.22 -6.44
C PRO A 166 0.41 17.76 -6.12
N GLY A 167 -0.57 16.88 -6.33
CA GLY A 167 -0.43 15.44 -6.08
C GLY A 167 -0.70 14.98 -4.65
N ARG A 168 -0.88 15.88 -3.66
CA ARG A 168 -1.34 15.47 -2.32
C ARG A 168 -2.72 14.79 -2.41
N PRO A 169 -2.92 13.61 -1.78
CA PRO A 169 -4.25 13.00 -1.69
C PRO A 169 -5.18 13.87 -0.83
N ARG A 170 -6.42 14.05 -1.27
CA ARG A 170 -7.40 14.92 -0.60
C ARG A 170 -7.82 14.40 0.79
N GLN A 171 -7.67 13.10 1.02
CA GLN A 171 -8.08 12.39 2.23
C GLN A 171 -7.14 12.60 3.43
N VAL A 172 -5.96 13.19 3.24
CA VAL A 172 -4.96 13.42 4.29
C VAL A 172 -4.55 14.88 4.37
N ALA A 173 -4.37 15.41 5.58
CA ALA A 173 -3.91 16.79 5.78
C ALA A 173 -2.38 16.88 5.65
N PRO A 174 -1.81 18.08 5.37
CA PRO A 174 -0.38 18.32 5.56
C PRO A 174 0.03 18.11 7.03
N GLY A 175 1.14 17.40 7.24
CA GLY A 175 1.64 16.99 8.56
C GLY A 175 3.06 16.44 8.44
N THR A 176 3.59 15.81 9.48
CA THR A 176 4.84 15.02 9.35
C THR A 176 4.60 13.76 8.51
N VAL A 177 5.66 13.21 7.90
CA VAL A 177 5.57 11.94 7.15
C VAL A 177 4.89 10.85 8.00
N LYS A 178 5.24 10.77 9.28
CA LYS A 178 4.66 9.85 10.27
C LYS A 178 3.17 10.09 10.53
N GLU A 179 2.75 11.33 10.75
CA GLU A 179 1.34 11.68 10.92
C GLU A 179 0.52 11.29 9.68
N VAL A 180 1.04 11.58 8.49
CA VAL A 180 0.38 11.31 7.21
C VAL A 180 0.30 9.80 6.93
N LEU A 181 1.34 9.02 7.25
CA LEU A 181 1.31 7.54 7.14
C LEU A 181 0.22 6.93 8.05
N LEU A 182 0.07 7.44 9.27
CA LEU A 182 -0.97 7.00 10.21
C LEU A 182 -2.38 7.41 9.74
N GLU A 183 -2.54 8.64 9.22
CA GLU A 183 -3.82 9.12 8.68
C GLU A 183 -4.23 8.31 7.45
N LEU A 184 -3.33 8.16 6.46
CA LEU A 184 -3.60 7.39 5.24
C LEU A 184 -3.84 5.91 5.52
N GLY A 185 -3.04 5.29 6.40
CA GLY A 185 -3.27 3.90 6.82
C GLY A 185 -4.65 3.70 7.44
N SER A 186 -5.16 4.70 8.16
CA SER A 186 -6.50 4.64 8.75
C SER A 186 -7.63 4.67 7.70
N VAL A 187 -7.41 5.37 6.58
CA VAL A 187 -8.30 5.44 5.41
C VAL A 187 -8.27 4.14 4.63
N LEU A 188 -7.07 3.65 4.29
CA LEU A 188 -6.86 2.44 3.49
C LEU A 188 -7.14 1.15 4.26
N GLY A 189 -7.06 1.18 5.59
CA GLY A 189 -7.37 0.05 6.46
C GLY A 189 -6.18 -0.87 6.79
N GLU A 190 -4.95 -0.45 6.50
CA GLU A 190 -3.68 -1.15 6.75
C GLU A 190 -2.66 -0.20 7.37
N LYS A 191 -1.73 -0.71 8.16
CA LYS A 191 -0.65 0.13 8.70
C LYS A 191 0.46 0.26 7.65
N LEU A 192 0.68 1.49 7.20
CA LEU A 192 1.77 1.84 6.29
C LEU A 192 3.06 2.07 7.08
N LEU A 193 4.19 1.64 6.53
CA LEU A 193 5.52 1.91 7.08
C LEU A 193 6.39 2.65 6.07
N LEU A 194 7.19 3.61 6.54
CA LEU A 194 8.30 4.15 5.76
C LEU A 194 9.38 3.06 5.63
N GLY A 195 9.76 2.76 4.39
CA GLY A 195 10.85 1.84 4.08
C GLY A 195 12.18 2.56 3.97
N GLN A 196 13.02 2.09 3.04
CA GLN A 196 14.26 2.79 2.69
C GLN A 196 13.99 4.17 2.08
N VAL A 197 14.75 5.17 2.53
CA VAL A 197 14.84 6.50 1.90
C VAL A 197 16.29 6.75 1.51
N LEU A 198 16.54 7.03 0.25
CA LEU A 198 17.86 7.32 -0.30
C LEU A 198 17.83 8.65 -1.04
N CYS A 199 18.62 9.62 -0.58
CA CYS A 199 18.73 10.95 -1.19
C CYS A 199 20.09 11.10 -1.86
N LEU A 200 20.13 11.69 -3.06
CA LEU A 200 21.36 11.94 -3.82
C LEU A 200 21.33 13.34 -4.44
N ALA A 201 22.23 14.22 -3.98
CA ALA A 201 22.43 15.53 -4.58
C ALA A 201 23.28 15.43 -5.86
N ALA A 202 22.98 16.27 -6.85
CA ALA A 202 23.86 16.51 -7.98
C ALA A 202 25.15 17.19 -7.49
N PRO A 203 26.35 16.74 -7.91
CA PRO A 203 27.59 17.44 -7.58
C PRO A 203 27.61 18.83 -8.24
N THR A 204 28.35 19.77 -7.64
CA THR A 204 28.58 21.10 -8.23
C THR A 204 29.04 21.01 -9.68
N GLY A 205 28.35 21.73 -10.57
CA GLY A 205 28.60 21.71 -12.03
C GLY A 205 28.16 20.44 -12.74
N GLY A 206 27.47 19.52 -12.06
CA GLY A 206 27.02 18.23 -12.58
C GLY A 206 25.51 18.09 -12.64
N VAL A 207 25.06 16.84 -12.76
CA VAL A 207 23.65 16.46 -12.90
C VAL A 207 23.31 15.26 -12.03
N VAL A 208 22.03 15.09 -11.74
CA VAL A 208 21.45 13.85 -11.21
C VAL A 208 20.30 13.40 -12.10
N ALA A 209 20.17 12.10 -12.27
CA ALA A 209 19.04 11.45 -12.93
C ALA A 209 18.76 10.11 -12.24
N GLY A 210 17.63 9.50 -12.57
CA GLY A 210 17.29 8.17 -12.06
C GLY A 210 16.39 7.39 -13.02
N TYR A 211 16.16 6.14 -12.67
CA TYR A 211 15.32 5.21 -13.41
C TYR A 211 14.60 4.29 -12.43
N VAL A 212 13.32 3.98 -12.73
CA VAL A 212 12.45 3.16 -11.89
C VAL A 212 11.82 2.04 -12.74
N HIS A 213 11.71 0.85 -12.17
CA HIS A 213 11.26 -0.36 -12.86
C HIS A 213 10.59 -1.36 -11.89
N PRO A 214 9.68 -2.24 -12.36
CA PRO A 214 8.93 -2.12 -13.61
C PRO A 214 7.95 -0.94 -13.53
N LYS A 215 7.61 -0.35 -14.68
CA LYS A 215 6.43 0.50 -14.77
C LYS A 215 5.21 -0.42 -14.64
N GLN A 216 4.46 -0.30 -13.55
CA GLN A 216 3.20 -1.03 -13.39
C GLN A 216 2.15 -0.46 -14.36
N ALA A 217 1.20 -1.30 -14.83
CA ALA A 217 0.16 -0.88 -15.76
C ALA A 217 -0.72 0.23 -15.14
N ASP A 218 -1.14 0.00 -13.90
CA ASP A 218 -1.90 0.94 -13.06
C ASP A 218 -0.97 1.92 -12.32
N GLY A 219 0.33 1.95 -12.68
CA GLY A 219 1.38 2.67 -11.97
C GLY A 219 1.50 4.14 -12.36
N LEU A 220 1.48 5.04 -11.38
CA LEU A 220 1.81 6.45 -11.62
C LEU A 220 3.26 6.60 -12.14
N PRO A 221 3.55 7.59 -13.00
CA PRO A 221 4.89 7.81 -13.54
C PRO A 221 5.97 7.86 -12.45
N GLY A 222 7.01 7.05 -12.65
CA GLY A 222 8.12 6.90 -11.71
C GLY A 222 7.84 5.97 -10.52
N THR A 223 6.72 5.23 -10.45
CA THR A 223 6.55 4.12 -9.48
C THR A 223 7.20 2.84 -10.01
N GLY A 224 7.54 1.93 -9.10
CA GLY A 224 7.99 0.59 -9.43
C GLY A 224 8.43 -0.19 -8.19
N ARG A 225 9.16 -1.29 -8.40
CA ARG A 225 9.69 -2.17 -7.34
C ARG A 225 11.21 -2.10 -7.19
N MET A 226 11.90 -1.41 -8.10
CA MET A 226 13.33 -1.15 -8.11
C MET A 226 13.58 0.26 -8.65
N ALA A 227 14.54 0.97 -8.08
CA ALA A 227 14.99 2.26 -8.57
C ALA A 227 16.49 2.42 -8.40
N ALA A 228 17.10 3.27 -9.24
CA ALA A 228 18.46 3.74 -9.03
C ALA A 228 18.56 5.22 -9.42
N THR A 229 19.43 5.93 -8.72
CA THR A 229 19.83 7.31 -9.03
C THR A 229 21.32 7.35 -9.33
N VAL A 230 21.71 8.14 -10.32
CA VAL A 230 23.10 8.36 -10.73
C VAL A 230 23.34 9.85 -10.80
N ALA A 231 24.39 10.31 -10.12
CA ALA A 231 24.87 11.67 -10.21
C ALA A 231 26.23 11.70 -10.92
N LEU A 232 26.37 12.59 -11.90
CA LEU A 232 27.58 12.72 -12.72
C LEU A 232 28.13 14.14 -12.62
N ARG A 233 29.46 14.28 -12.48
CA ARG A 233 30.18 15.54 -12.66
C ARG A 233 30.96 15.46 -13.98
N PRO A 234 30.88 16.46 -14.87
CA PRO A 234 31.70 16.49 -16.08
C PRO A 234 33.18 16.76 -15.75
N ALA A 235 34.08 16.11 -16.50
CA ALA A 235 35.52 16.30 -16.41
C ALA A 235 36.14 16.18 -17.83
N PRO A 236 36.67 17.27 -18.41
CA PRO A 236 36.60 18.66 -17.92
C PRO A 236 35.16 19.20 -17.88
N ALA A 237 34.92 20.22 -17.06
CA ALA A 237 33.59 20.82 -16.90
C ALA A 237 33.21 21.82 -18.00
N ALA A 238 34.19 22.51 -18.59
CA ALA A 238 33.97 23.53 -19.60
C ALA A 238 33.38 22.93 -20.90
N GLY A 239 32.37 23.61 -21.46
CA GLY A 239 31.73 23.20 -22.72
C GLY A 239 30.86 21.94 -22.66
N CYS A 240 30.61 21.37 -21.47
CA CYS A 240 29.79 20.17 -21.34
C CYS A 240 28.28 20.46 -21.53
N ASP A 241 27.64 19.71 -22.43
CA ASP A 241 26.18 19.67 -22.57
C ASP A 241 25.56 18.88 -21.40
N LEU A 242 25.11 19.61 -20.38
CA LEU A 242 24.48 19.04 -19.18
C LEU A 242 23.14 18.33 -19.49
N VAL A 243 22.46 18.65 -20.60
CA VAL A 243 21.23 17.96 -21.00
C VAL A 243 21.58 16.55 -21.48
N ARG A 244 22.59 16.42 -22.37
CA ARG A 244 23.12 15.11 -22.78
C ARG A 244 23.71 14.34 -21.60
N LEU A 245 24.44 15.00 -20.70
CA LEU A 245 24.99 14.35 -19.51
C LEU A 245 23.87 13.76 -18.62
N ARG A 246 22.72 14.43 -18.49
CA ARG A 246 21.56 13.94 -17.73
C ARG A 246 20.91 12.72 -18.41
N VAL A 247 20.86 12.67 -19.74
CA VAL A 247 20.42 11.48 -20.49
C VAL A 247 21.37 10.30 -20.26
N ILE A 248 22.69 10.53 -20.27
CA ILE A 248 23.69 9.50 -19.94
C ILE A 248 23.49 9.00 -18.49
N ALA A 249 23.30 9.90 -17.53
CA ALA A 249 23.01 9.53 -16.14
C ALA A 249 21.74 8.66 -16.01
N ALA A 250 20.68 8.96 -16.78
CA ALA A 250 19.46 8.14 -16.79
C ALA A 250 19.68 6.73 -17.41
N HIS A 251 20.52 6.63 -18.45
CA HIS A 251 20.93 5.34 -19.02
C HIS A 251 21.80 4.53 -18.07
N LEU A 252 22.72 5.17 -17.34
CA LEU A 252 23.51 4.53 -16.30
C LEU A 252 22.61 4.08 -15.14
N ALA A 253 21.63 4.86 -14.71
CA ALA A 253 20.67 4.45 -13.69
C ALA A 253 19.87 3.20 -14.12
N ARG A 254 19.47 3.11 -15.41
CA ARG A 254 18.87 1.89 -15.97
C ARG A 254 19.82 0.69 -15.91
N HIS A 255 21.09 0.88 -16.24
CA HIS A 255 22.11 -0.16 -16.10
C HIS A 255 22.29 -0.57 -14.64
N THR A 256 22.32 0.36 -13.69
CA THR A 256 22.42 0.08 -12.24
C THR A 256 21.26 -0.78 -11.75
N VAL A 257 20.02 -0.50 -12.16
CA VAL A 257 18.85 -1.34 -11.82
C VAL A 257 19.00 -2.77 -12.37
N ALA A 258 19.52 -2.92 -13.60
CA ALA A 258 19.62 -4.23 -14.26
C ALA A 258 20.82 -5.07 -13.81
N ALA A 259 21.99 -4.45 -13.62
CA ALA A 259 23.26 -5.13 -13.33
C ALA A 259 23.63 -5.13 -11.84
N GLN A 260 22.95 -4.33 -11.01
CA GLN A 260 23.15 -4.22 -9.56
C GLN A 260 24.64 -4.11 -9.12
N PRO A 261 25.43 -3.19 -9.72
CA PRO A 261 26.84 -3.06 -9.42
C PRO A 261 27.07 -2.66 -7.95
N ARG A 262 27.85 -3.46 -7.21
CA ARG A 262 28.16 -3.22 -5.79
C ARG A 262 29.18 -2.11 -5.56
N PHE A 263 29.95 -1.74 -6.58
CA PHE A 263 31.08 -0.81 -6.50
C PHE A 263 31.14 0.07 -7.76
N LEU A 264 31.61 1.32 -7.63
CA LEU A 264 31.70 2.26 -8.77
C LEU A 264 32.93 2.00 -9.65
N THR A 265 34.03 1.52 -9.07
CA THR A 265 35.29 1.23 -9.77
C THR A 265 35.96 0.00 -9.17
N VAL A 266 36.83 -0.67 -9.95
CA VAL A 266 37.64 -1.81 -9.46
C VAL A 266 38.51 -1.43 -8.26
N GLY A 267 39.07 -0.22 -8.26
CA GLY A 267 39.87 0.30 -7.13
C GLY A 267 39.05 0.62 -5.86
N SER A 268 37.72 0.70 -5.95
CA SER A 268 36.83 0.91 -4.80
C SER A 268 36.38 -0.38 -4.09
N ILE A 269 36.82 -1.56 -4.58
CA ILE A 269 36.50 -2.84 -3.95
C ILE A 269 37.40 -3.03 -2.70
N PRO A 270 36.84 -3.24 -1.50
CA PRO A 270 37.64 -3.47 -0.29
C PRO A 270 38.55 -4.71 -0.43
N ALA A 271 39.80 -4.60 0.05
CA ALA A 271 40.76 -5.69 0.01
C ALA A 271 40.24 -6.97 0.70
N GLU A 272 39.53 -6.82 1.82
CA GLU A 272 38.87 -7.93 2.52
C GLU A 272 37.74 -8.59 1.71
N THR A 273 37.04 -7.84 0.85
CA THR A 273 36.08 -8.43 -0.09
C THR A 273 36.82 -9.26 -1.12
N LEU A 274 37.83 -8.69 -1.79
CA LEU A 274 38.65 -9.43 -2.78
C LEU A 274 39.29 -10.68 -2.19
N ARG A 275 39.79 -10.60 -0.94
CA ARG A 275 40.36 -11.73 -0.22
C ARG A 275 39.34 -12.84 0.02
N LYS A 276 38.17 -12.51 0.57
CA LYS A 276 37.12 -13.50 0.87
C LYS A 276 36.60 -14.18 -0.38
N GLU A 277 36.35 -13.41 -1.45
CA GLU A 277 35.93 -13.98 -2.74
C GLU A 277 37.02 -14.94 -3.28
N ARG A 278 38.32 -14.54 -3.25
CA ARG A 278 39.43 -15.42 -3.64
C ARG A 278 39.52 -16.70 -2.79
N GLU A 279 39.36 -16.60 -1.47
CA GLU A 279 39.37 -17.76 -0.57
C GLU A 279 38.22 -18.73 -0.90
N ILE A 280 37.01 -18.21 -1.19
CA ILE A 280 35.85 -19.01 -1.62
C ILE A 280 36.11 -19.72 -2.95
N PHE A 281 36.57 -18.99 -3.99
CA PHE A 281 36.85 -19.59 -5.29
C PHE A 281 38.00 -20.60 -5.23
N ARG A 282 39.05 -20.33 -4.43
CA ARG A 282 40.16 -21.26 -4.19
C ARG A 282 39.67 -22.55 -3.53
N ALA A 283 38.83 -22.45 -2.49
CA ALA A 283 38.26 -23.61 -1.81
C ALA A 283 37.40 -24.45 -2.76
N ALA A 284 36.45 -23.82 -3.46
CA ALA A 284 35.57 -24.50 -4.43
C ALA A 284 36.35 -25.18 -5.57
N HIS A 285 37.44 -24.59 -6.03
CA HIS A 285 38.29 -25.21 -7.04
C HIS A 285 39.08 -26.41 -6.47
N LEU A 286 39.62 -26.29 -5.26
CA LEU A 286 40.35 -27.39 -4.61
C LEU A 286 39.47 -28.62 -4.35
N GLU A 287 38.19 -28.43 -4.02
CA GLU A 287 37.19 -29.50 -3.93
C GLU A 287 36.97 -30.23 -5.26
N GLN A 288 37.02 -29.51 -6.39
CA GLN A 288 36.81 -30.09 -7.73
C GLN A 288 38.02 -30.84 -8.29
N VAL A 289 39.25 -30.33 -8.09
CA VAL A 289 40.45 -30.91 -8.71
C VAL A 289 41.16 -31.93 -7.81
N GLY A 290 40.84 -31.94 -6.50
CA GLY A 290 41.45 -32.82 -5.52
C GLY A 290 42.91 -32.47 -5.18
N PRO A 291 43.48 -33.11 -4.14
CA PRO A 291 44.73 -32.66 -3.51
C PRO A 291 46.00 -32.82 -4.37
N LYS A 292 45.92 -33.38 -5.58
CA LYS A 292 47.09 -33.68 -6.44
C LYS A 292 47.45 -32.59 -7.46
N LYS A 293 46.73 -31.45 -7.50
CA LYS A 293 47.01 -30.33 -8.43
C LYS A 293 47.00 -28.94 -7.78
N THR A 294 47.35 -28.86 -6.49
CA THR A 294 47.33 -27.63 -5.68
C THR A 294 48.22 -26.49 -6.20
N GLY A 295 49.24 -26.77 -7.02
CA GLY A 295 50.17 -25.77 -7.54
C GLY A 295 49.68 -24.96 -8.76
N ILE A 296 48.51 -25.27 -9.34
CA ILE A 296 47.98 -24.61 -10.55
C ILE A 296 46.96 -23.51 -10.19
N VAL A 297 46.62 -23.38 -8.91
CA VAL A 297 45.40 -22.67 -8.46
C VAL A 297 45.53 -21.14 -8.40
N ASP A 298 46.75 -20.60 -8.41
CA ASP A 298 47.00 -19.15 -8.30
C ASP A 298 47.31 -18.47 -9.66
N GLU A 299 47.23 -19.18 -10.80
CA GLU A 299 47.58 -18.66 -12.15
C GLU A 299 46.39 -18.42 -13.11
N LYS A 300 45.13 -18.68 -12.68
CA LYS A 300 43.92 -18.51 -13.51
C LYS A 300 42.77 -17.84 -12.76
#